data_AF-A0A0P7CAH1-F1
#
_entry.id   AF-A0A0P7CAH1-F1
#
_cell.length_a   1.000
_cell.length_b   1.000
_cell.length_c   1.000
_cell.angle_alpha   90.00
_cell.angle_beta   90.00
_cell.angle_gamma   90.00
#
_symmetry.space_group_name_H-M   'P 1'
#
loop_
_entity.id
_entity.type
_entity.pdbx_description
1 polymer ?
#
loop_
_entity_poly.entity_id
_entity_poly.type
_entity_poly.pdbx_seq_one_letter_code
_entity_poly.pdbx_strand_id
1 'polypeptide(L)'
;MTTGSGLTVRATPQASAAVDELAGLINGPLLTHFNGLRATARILLEPENWDGRTAAEFRTSIWPAYERTLTDLHTQLDRLRVRLAEIQIDIQAAG
;
A
#
# COMPACT_ATOMS: atom_id res chain seq x y z
N MET A 1 -7.48 46.12 -15.69
CA MET A 1 -7.60 45.58 -14.32
C MET A 1 -7.20 44.12 -14.36
N THR A 2 -6.35 43.74 -13.41
CA THR A 2 -5.53 42.53 -13.35
C THR A 2 -6.33 41.24 -13.09
N THR A 3 -6.04 40.22 -13.90
CA THR A 3 -6.03 38.76 -13.63
C THR A 3 -6.92 38.24 -12.49
N GLY A 4 -8.07 37.69 -12.86
CA GLY A 4 -8.94 36.93 -11.97
C GLY A 4 -9.55 35.73 -12.70
N SER A 5 -8.77 34.66 -12.86
CA SER A 5 -9.33 33.34 -13.10
C SER A 5 -8.43 32.37 -12.39
N GLY A 6 -8.75 32.14 -11.11
CA GLY A 6 -8.10 31.13 -10.30
C GLY A 6 -8.08 29.81 -11.07
N LEU A 7 -6.99 29.08 -10.92
CA LEU A 7 -6.81 27.73 -11.44
C LEU A 7 -8.01 26.87 -11.00
N THR A 8 -9.08 26.85 -11.79
CA THR A 8 -10.17 25.91 -11.63
C THR A 8 -9.57 24.57 -11.96
N VAL A 9 -9.36 23.76 -10.91
CA VAL A 9 -8.98 22.36 -11.04
C VAL A 9 -9.98 21.73 -11.99
N ARG A 10 -9.57 21.44 -13.23
CA ARG A 10 -10.42 20.70 -14.17
C ARG A 10 -10.22 19.23 -13.86
N ALA A 11 -11.13 18.67 -13.07
CA ALA A 11 -11.28 17.24 -12.91
C ALA A 11 -11.46 16.61 -14.29
N THR A 12 -10.41 16.01 -14.83
CA THR A 12 -10.51 15.30 -16.10
C THR A 12 -10.99 13.87 -15.84
N PRO A 13 -11.74 13.25 -16.78
CA PRO A 13 -12.09 11.83 -16.66
C PRO A 13 -10.87 10.92 -16.45
N GLN A 14 -9.71 11.33 -17.00
CA GLN A 14 -8.44 10.65 -16.81
C GLN A 14 -7.94 10.70 -15.37
N ALA A 15 -8.12 11.83 -14.66
CA ALA A 15 -7.73 11.97 -13.26
C ALA A 15 -8.58 11.06 -12.35
N SER A 16 -9.90 11.02 -12.57
CA SER A 16 -10.80 10.09 -11.87
C SER A 16 -10.38 8.63 -12.11
N ALA A 17 -10.16 8.25 -13.38
CA ALA A 17 -9.78 6.89 -13.72
C ALA A 17 -8.45 6.47 -13.07
N ALA A 18 -7.47 7.38 -13.00
CA ALA A 18 -6.19 7.10 -12.37
C ALA A 18 -6.31 6.92 -10.84
N VAL A 19 -7.17 7.68 -10.17
CA VAL A 19 -7.43 7.53 -8.73
C VAL A 19 -8.13 6.20 -8.45
N ASP A 20 -9.12 5.84 -9.25
CA ASP A 20 -9.84 4.56 -9.15
C ASP A 20 -8.88 3.37 -9.38
N GLU A 21 -8.03 3.44 -10.40
CA GLU A 21 -7.02 2.41 -10.68
C GLU A 21 -6.03 2.26 -9.52
N LEU A 22 -5.50 3.37 -9.00
CA LEU A 22 -4.56 3.35 -7.88
C LEU A 22 -5.19 2.79 -6.61
N ALA A 23 -6.44 3.17 -6.31
CA ALA A 23 -7.19 2.61 -5.19
C ALA A 23 -7.41 1.10 -5.36
N GLY A 24 -7.73 0.63 -6.56
CA GLY A 24 -7.89 -0.79 -6.89
C GLY A 24 -6.61 -1.60 -6.65
N LEU A 25 -5.46 -1.09 -7.10
CA LEU A 25 -4.15 -1.72 -6.89
C LEU A 25 -3.81 -1.87 -5.40
N ILE A 26 -4.10 -0.85 -4.61
CA ILE A 26 -3.84 -0.83 -3.16
C ILE A 26 -4.80 -1.78 -2.41
N ASN A 27 -6.08 -1.82 -2.80
CA ASN A 27 -7.12 -2.58 -2.09
C ASN A 27 -7.05 -4.10 -2.31
N GLY A 28 -6.49 -4.57 -3.43
CA GLY A 28 -6.54 -6.00 -3.80
C GLY A 28 -5.18 -6.66 -3.94
N PRO A 29 -4.48 -6.48 -5.08
CA PRO A 29 -3.28 -7.24 -5.40
C PRO A 29 -2.14 -7.04 -4.39
N LEU A 30 -1.85 -5.79 -4.01
CA LEU A 30 -0.76 -5.49 -3.07
C LEU A 30 -0.99 -6.13 -1.69
N LEU A 31 -2.22 -6.02 -1.16
CA LEU A 31 -2.57 -6.65 0.11
C LEU A 31 -2.45 -8.18 0.04
N THR A 32 -2.90 -8.77 -1.06
CA THR A 32 -2.77 -10.21 -1.29
C THR A 32 -1.30 -10.64 -1.31
N HIS A 33 -0.42 -9.87 -1.95
CA HIS A 33 1.01 -10.14 -1.97
C HIS A 33 1.66 -10.01 -0.59
N PHE A 34 1.29 -9.02 0.24
CA PHE A 34 1.78 -8.94 1.63
C PHE A 34 1.36 -10.13 2.48
N ASN A 35 0.13 -10.59 2.31
CA ASN A 35 -0.36 -11.79 3.01
C ASN A 35 0.38 -13.04 2.52
N GLY A 36 0.61 -13.17 1.21
CA GLY A 36 1.39 -14.25 0.62
C GLY A 36 2.83 -14.30 1.12
N LEU A 37 3.53 -13.16 1.17
CA LEU A 37 4.88 -13.08 1.71
C LEU A 37 4.95 -13.58 3.16
N ARG A 38 4.03 -13.12 4.01
CA ARG A 38 3.95 -13.54 5.42
C ARG A 38 3.62 -15.03 5.56
N ALA A 39 2.69 -15.54 4.76
CA ALA A 39 2.31 -16.95 4.78
C ALA A 39 3.48 -17.85 4.36
N THR A 40 4.19 -17.51 3.29
CA THR A 40 5.36 -18.26 2.83
C THR A 40 6.50 -18.21 3.84
N ALA A 41 6.74 -17.06 4.47
CA ALA A 41 7.79 -16.94 5.48
C ALA A 41 7.53 -17.82 6.70
N ARG A 42 6.27 -18.07 7.10
CA ARG A 42 5.93 -18.96 8.22
C ARG A 42 6.50 -20.36 8.06
N ILE A 43 6.57 -20.88 6.83
CA ILE A 43 7.19 -22.18 6.54
C ILE A 43 8.65 -22.18 7.00
N LEU A 44 9.39 -21.09 6.74
CA LEU A 44 10.79 -20.94 7.18
C LEU A 44 10.92 -20.63 8.68
N LEU A 45 9.88 -20.08 9.31
CA LEU A 45 9.87 -19.84 10.75
C LEU A 45 9.65 -21.11 11.57
N GLU A 46 9.12 -22.17 10.97
CA GLU A 46 8.93 -23.45 11.63
C GLU A 46 10.25 -24.24 11.71
N PRO A 47 10.73 -24.60 12.92
CA PRO A 47 12.00 -25.31 13.10
C PRO A 47 11.98 -26.71 12.49
N GLU A 48 10.80 -27.31 12.32
CA GLU A 48 10.64 -28.62 11.68
C GLU A 48 10.96 -28.60 10.18
N ASN A 49 10.80 -27.44 9.52
CA ASN A 49 11.03 -27.29 8.08
C ASN A 49 12.45 -26.81 7.76
N TRP A 50 13.10 -26.10 8.67
CA TRP A 50 14.47 -25.60 8.48
C TRP A 50 15.17 -25.39 9.83
N ASP A 51 16.35 -25.94 10.05
CA ASP A 51 17.09 -25.74 11.30
C ASP A 51 18.56 -25.36 11.06
N GLY A 52 19.22 -24.88 12.12
CA GLY A 52 20.61 -24.46 12.14
C GLY A 52 20.78 -23.00 12.54
N ARG A 53 22.04 -22.58 12.70
CA ARG A 53 22.41 -21.22 13.16
C ARG A 53 21.76 -20.11 12.34
N THR A 54 21.78 -20.23 11.00
CA THR A 54 21.18 -19.25 10.09
C THR A 54 19.65 -19.23 10.17
N ALA A 55 19.02 -20.39 10.39
CA ALA A 55 17.57 -20.47 10.57
C ALA A 55 17.13 -19.77 11.87
N ALA A 56 17.90 -19.94 12.95
CA ALA A 56 17.69 -19.21 14.19
C ALA A 56 17.84 -17.69 14.00
N GLU A 57 18.91 -17.24 13.35
CA GLU A 57 19.12 -15.81 13.03
C GLU A 57 17.98 -15.24 12.18
N PHE A 58 17.50 -16.01 11.19
CA PHE A 58 16.38 -15.61 10.36
C PHE A 58 15.11 -15.37 11.19
N ARG A 59 14.78 -16.30 12.11
CA ARG A 59 13.61 -16.21 12.99
C ARG A 59 13.69 -15.08 14.00
N THR A 60 14.86 -14.88 14.59
CA THR A 60 15.00 -13.96 15.73
C THR A 60 15.28 -12.53 15.31
N SER A 61 15.87 -12.31 14.12
CA SER A 61 16.37 -11.00 13.72
C SER A 61 15.89 -10.58 12.33
N ILE A 62 16.14 -11.42 11.32
CA ILE A 62 15.96 -11.03 9.91
C ILE A 62 14.47 -10.86 9.59
N TRP A 63 13.67 -11.93 9.75
CA TRP A 63 12.26 -11.90 9.38
C TRP A 63 11.45 -10.87 10.18
N PRO A 64 11.57 -10.78 11.53
CA PRO A 64 10.83 -9.77 12.29
C PRO A 64 11.09 -8.32 11.85
N ALA A 65 12.31 -7.99 11.41
CA ALA A 65 12.63 -6.66 10.90
C ALA A 65 11.91 -6.35 9.57
N TYR A 66 11.90 -7.31 8.64
CA TYR A 66 11.16 -7.17 7.39
C TYR A 66 9.65 -7.19 7.60
N GLU A 67 9.13 -8.05 8.48
CA GLU A 67 7.69 -8.10 8.80
C GLU A 67 7.18 -6.77 9.38
N ARG A 68 7.97 -6.10 10.23
CA ARG A 68 7.65 -4.75 10.70
C ARG A 68 7.60 -3.77 9.54
N THR A 69 8.57 -3.81 8.63
CA THR A 69 8.60 -2.95 7.43
C THR A 69 7.38 -3.17 6.53
N LEU A 70 6.97 -4.43 6.31
CA LEU A 70 5.76 -4.77 5.54
C LEU A 70 4.49 -4.23 6.22
N THR A 71 4.44 -4.30 7.56
CA THR A 71 3.32 -3.77 8.35
C THR A 71 3.22 -2.24 8.27
N ASP A 72 4.37 -1.56 8.35
CA ASP A 72 4.43 -0.10 8.23
C ASP A 72 4.04 0.36 6.81
N LEU A 73 4.52 -0.35 5.78
CA LEU A 73 4.14 -0.07 4.40
C LEU A 73 2.64 -0.30 4.17
N HIS A 74 2.08 -1.38 4.70
CA HIS A 74 0.63 -1.63 4.64
C HIS A 74 -0.15 -0.48 5.28
N THR A 75 0.28 -0.01 6.45
CA THR A 75 -0.34 1.13 7.14
C THR A 75 -0.26 2.43 6.32
N GLN A 76 0.88 2.69 5.67
CA GLN A 76 1.04 3.86 4.81
C GLN A 76 0.15 3.79 3.56
N LEU A 77 0.00 2.60 2.97
CA LEU A 77 -0.88 2.39 1.83
C LEU A 77 -2.35 2.53 2.21
N ASP A 78 -2.75 2.11 3.41
CA ASP A 78 -4.12 2.34 3.91
C ASP A 78 -4.41 3.84 4.11
N ARG A 79 -3.42 4.61 4.61
CA ARG A 79 -3.54 6.08 4.69
C ARG A 79 -3.64 6.72 3.31
N LEU A 80 -2.85 6.25 2.34
CA LEU A 80 -2.93 6.71 0.95
C LEU A 80 -4.32 6.44 0.38
N ARG A 81 -4.89 5.26 0.63
CA ARG A 81 -6.25 4.90 0.21
C ARG A 81 -7.30 5.87 0.75
N VAL A 82 -7.26 6.20 2.05
CA VAL A 82 -8.19 7.18 2.63
C VAL A 82 -8.08 8.52 1.92
N ARG A 83 -6.85 8.98 1.66
CA ARG A 83 -6.60 10.24 0.96
C ARG A 83 -7.04 10.21 -0.52
N LEU A 84 -6.91 9.08 -1.19
CA LEU A 84 -7.41 8.91 -2.57
C LEU A 84 -8.94 9.01 -2.62
N ALA A 85 -9.66 8.51 -1.61
CA ALA A 85 -11.10 8.68 -1.53
C ALA A 85 -11.50 10.17 -1.37
N GLU A 86 -10.76 10.93 -0.56
CA GLU A 86 -10.96 12.39 -0.43
C GLU A 86 -10.71 13.10 -1.77
N ILE A 87 -9.59 12.80 -2.43
CA ILE A 87 -9.24 13.37 -3.75
C ILE A 87 -10.32 13.04 -4.79
N GLN A 88 -10.86 11.82 -4.77
CA GLN A 88 -11.93 11.43 -5.69
C GLN A 88 -13.20 12.26 -5.48
N ILE A 89 -13.57 12.54 -4.23
CA ILE A 89 -14.70 13.41 -3.90
C ILE A 89 -14.47 14.83 -4.44
N ASP A 90 -13.27 15.38 -4.23
CA ASP A 90 -12.90 16.71 -4.72
C ASP A 90 -12.92 16.79 -6.26
N ILE A 91 -12.43 15.76 -6.95
CA ILE A 91 -12.49 15.64 -8.42
C ILE A 91 -13.95 15.62 -8.89
N GLN A 92 -14.81 14.82 -8.27
CA GLN A 92 -16.23 14.72 -8.65
C GLN A 92 -16.99 16.02 -8.38
N ALA A 93 -16.63 16.78 -7.34
CA ALA A 93 -17.25 18.07 -7.02
C ALA A 93 -16.80 19.22 -7.92
N ALA A 94 -15.63 19.11 -8.54
CA ALA A 94 -15.04 20.13 -9.42
C ALA A 94 -15.37 19.96 -10.91
N GLY A 95 -15.86 18.78 -11.32
CA GLY A 95 -16.32 18.47 -12.68
C GLY A 95 -17.76 18.87 -12.91
#